data_AF-S4RS50-F1
#
_entry.id   AF-S4RS50-F1
#
_cell.length_a   1.000
_cell.length_b   1.000
_cell.length_c   1.000
_cell.angle_alpha   90.00
_cell.angle_beta   90.00
_cell.angle_gamma   90.00
#
_symmetry.space_group_name_H-M   'P 1'
#
loop_
_entity.id
_entity.type
_entity.pdbx_description
1 polymer ?
#
loop_
_entity_poly.entity_id
_entity_poly.type
_entity_poly.pdbx_seq_one_letter_code
_entity_poly.pdbx_strand_id
1 'polypeptide(L)'
;CFPENTDLTATLDLYFQLCSIEVTCESGSVMAATLANGGICPITGERLLSPEAVRNTLSLMHSCGMYDFSGQFAFHVGLPAKSGVGGGILLVVPNVMGIMCWSPPLDKLGNSVRGIHFSQELVSMFNFHNYDDLRHFDKKLDPRREGREAQAKTVVNVLFAAYSGDVSALRRYALSAMDMEHRDYDYRTALHVAAAEGHLDVVRFLLECCNVSPTPRDRWGGVSMADAVLFGHSDVAQLLREYELKY
;
A
#
# COMPACT_ATOMS: atom_id res chain seq x y z
N CYS A 1 -44.58 -3.49 3.21
CA CYS A 1 -43.15 -3.16 2.96
C CYS A 1 -42.98 -1.94 2.06
N PHE A 2 -43.93 -1.64 1.17
CA PHE A 2 -43.92 -0.38 0.42
C PHE A 2 -44.58 0.74 1.22
N PRO A 3 -44.26 2.01 0.91
CA PRO A 3 -45.00 3.17 1.40
C PRO A 3 -46.48 3.11 1.02
N GLU A 4 -47.30 3.89 1.73
CA GLU A 4 -48.74 4.01 1.42
C GLU A 4 -48.97 4.49 -0.02
N ASN A 5 -50.04 4.00 -0.66
CA ASN A 5 -50.44 4.33 -2.04
C ASN A 5 -49.44 3.91 -3.15
N THR A 6 -48.63 2.88 -2.92
CA THR A 6 -47.71 2.35 -3.95
C THR A 6 -48.41 1.35 -4.89
N ASP A 7 -48.33 1.58 -6.20
CA ASP A 7 -48.70 0.59 -7.21
C ASP A 7 -47.58 -0.43 -7.42
N LEU A 8 -47.87 -1.69 -7.12
CA LEU A 8 -46.92 -2.80 -7.22
C LEU A 8 -46.45 -3.02 -8.65
N THR A 9 -47.37 -3.01 -9.63
CA THR A 9 -47.03 -3.36 -11.02
C THR A 9 -46.14 -2.30 -11.63
N ALA A 10 -46.50 -1.03 -11.47
CA ALA A 10 -45.66 0.07 -11.91
C ALA A 10 -44.26 0.06 -11.25
N THR A 11 -44.18 -0.30 -9.97
CA THR A 11 -42.89 -0.40 -9.25
C THR A 11 -42.02 -1.53 -9.79
N LEU A 12 -42.61 -2.69 -10.14
CA LEU A 12 -41.89 -3.79 -10.75
C LEU A 12 -41.44 -3.46 -12.18
N ASP A 13 -42.27 -2.79 -12.97
CA ASP A 13 -41.90 -2.35 -14.32
C ASP A 13 -40.70 -1.39 -14.26
N LEU A 14 -40.70 -0.43 -13.33
CA LEU A 14 -39.57 0.46 -13.09
C LEU A 14 -38.31 -0.32 -12.70
N TYR A 15 -38.43 -1.31 -11.81
CA TYR A 15 -37.31 -2.17 -11.44
C TYR A 15 -36.70 -2.89 -12.65
N PHE A 16 -37.52 -3.48 -13.53
CA PHE A 16 -37.03 -4.16 -14.72
C PHE A 16 -36.34 -3.22 -15.71
N GLN A 17 -36.86 -2.00 -15.86
CA GLN A 17 -36.23 -0.96 -16.67
C GLN A 17 -34.84 -0.60 -16.14
N LEU A 18 -34.71 -0.37 -14.82
CA LEU A 18 -33.43 -0.04 -14.19
C LEU A 18 -32.41 -1.19 -14.30
N CYS A 19 -32.87 -2.45 -14.20
CA CYS A 19 -31.99 -3.62 -14.35
C CYS A 19 -31.57 -3.90 -15.81
N SER A 20 -32.19 -3.23 -16.78
CA SER A 20 -31.93 -3.40 -18.22
C SER A 20 -31.12 -2.24 -18.81
N ILE A 21 -30.54 -1.37 -17.98
CA ILE A 21 -29.65 -0.29 -18.41
C ILE A 21 -28.33 -0.88 -18.93
N GLU A 22 -27.88 -0.36 -20.08
CA GLU A 22 -26.60 -0.72 -20.68
C GLU A 22 -25.52 0.31 -20.34
N VAL A 23 -24.31 -0.18 -20.07
CA VAL A 23 -23.12 0.62 -19.79
C VAL A 23 -21.88 -0.06 -20.37
N THR A 24 -20.83 0.72 -20.62
CA THR A 24 -19.50 0.18 -20.95
C THR A 24 -18.60 0.14 -19.72
N CYS A 25 -17.47 -0.58 -19.81
CA CYS A 25 -16.47 -0.56 -18.73
C CYS A 25 -15.93 0.85 -18.45
N GLU A 26 -15.80 1.68 -19.48
CA GLU A 26 -15.33 3.06 -19.35
C GLU A 26 -16.33 3.93 -18.59
N SER A 27 -17.62 3.88 -18.94
CA SER A 27 -18.63 4.62 -18.18
C SER A 27 -18.79 4.07 -16.76
N GLY A 28 -18.71 2.75 -16.59
CA GLY A 28 -18.82 2.10 -15.28
C GLY A 28 -17.65 2.44 -14.34
N SER A 29 -16.43 2.59 -14.87
CA SER A 29 -15.27 2.99 -14.04
C SER A 29 -15.41 4.41 -13.52
N VAL A 30 -15.96 5.34 -14.31
CA VAL A 30 -16.27 6.71 -13.87
C VAL A 30 -17.34 6.73 -12.78
N MET A 31 -18.38 5.90 -12.90
CA MET A 31 -19.41 5.76 -11.85
C MET A 31 -18.80 5.23 -10.54
N ALA A 32 -17.98 4.16 -10.62
CA ALA A 32 -17.27 3.63 -9.46
C ALA A 32 -16.33 4.67 -8.84
N ALA A 33 -15.61 5.44 -9.65
CA ALA A 33 -14.68 6.45 -9.20
C ALA A 33 -15.41 7.66 -8.58
N THR A 34 -16.62 7.96 -9.02
CA THR A 34 -17.50 8.96 -8.38
C THR A 34 -17.83 8.56 -6.94
N LEU A 35 -18.10 7.28 -6.70
CA LEU A 35 -18.28 6.76 -5.32
C LEU A 35 -16.97 6.80 -4.54
N ALA A 36 -15.84 6.43 -5.15
CA ALA A 36 -14.52 6.51 -4.53
C ALA A 36 -14.18 7.95 -4.09
N ASN A 37 -14.64 8.95 -4.84
CA ASN A 37 -14.41 10.38 -4.63
C ASN A 37 -15.54 11.07 -3.84
N GLY A 38 -16.22 10.33 -2.96
CA GLY A 38 -17.20 10.91 -2.02
C GLY A 38 -18.44 11.52 -2.68
N GLY A 39 -18.81 11.06 -3.87
CA GLY A 39 -19.99 11.52 -4.61
C GLY A 39 -19.70 12.68 -5.57
N ILE A 40 -18.44 13.05 -5.76
CA ILE A 40 -18.01 14.06 -6.71
C ILE A 40 -17.48 13.36 -7.96
N CYS A 41 -18.03 13.67 -9.12
CA CYS A 41 -17.60 13.06 -10.39
C CYS A 41 -16.14 13.45 -10.69
N PRO A 42 -15.23 12.49 -10.93
CA PRO A 42 -13.80 12.77 -11.05
C PRO A 42 -13.43 13.53 -12.33
N ILE A 43 -14.26 13.44 -13.38
CA ILE A 43 -14.00 14.08 -14.68
C ILE A 43 -14.72 15.42 -14.84
N THR A 44 -15.79 15.68 -14.08
CA THR A 44 -16.52 16.96 -14.15
C THR A 44 -16.32 17.84 -12.93
N GLY A 45 -15.94 17.27 -11.78
CA GLY A 45 -15.85 17.99 -10.50
C GLY A 45 -17.20 18.30 -9.84
N GLU A 46 -18.31 17.83 -10.43
CA GLU A 46 -19.65 18.08 -9.91
C GLU A 46 -20.01 17.14 -8.76
N ARG A 47 -20.68 17.66 -7.73
CA ARG A 47 -21.25 16.85 -6.65
C ARG A 47 -22.58 16.24 -7.10
N LEU A 48 -22.56 14.94 -7.41
CA LEU A 48 -23.73 14.17 -7.84
C LEU A 48 -24.47 13.51 -6.68
N LEU A 49 -23.75 13.11 -5.63
CA LEU A 49 -24.31 12.38 -4.49
C LEU A 49 -23.88 13.01 -3.15
N SER A 50 -24.69 12.83 -2.12
CA SER A 50 -24.30 13.19 -0.75
C SER A 50 -23.23 12.22 -0.24
N PRO A 51 -22.21 12.70 0.52
CA PRO A 51 -21.19 11.82 1.09
C PRO A 51 -21.77 10.75 2.02
N GLU A 52 -22.89 11.06 2.69
CA GLU A 52 -23.61 10.11 3.53
C GLU A 52 -24.16 8.93 2.74
N ALA A 53 -24.86 9.21 1.62
CA ALA A 53 -25.37 8.15 0.75
C ALA A 53 -24.21 7.29 0.22
N VAL A 54 -23.12 7.92 -0.21
CA VAL A 54 -21.93 7.21 -0.70
C VAL A 54 -21.34 6.29 0.36
N ARG A 55 -21.12 6.78 1.58
CA ARG A 55 -20.60 5.95 2.69
C ARG A 55 -21.51 4.75 2.95
N ASN A 56 -22.82 4.98 3.06
CA ASN A 56 -23.79 3.93 3.35
C ASN A 56 -23.81 2.88 2.23
N THR A 57 -23.78 3.31 0.96
CA THR A 57 -23.71 2.42 -0.20
C THR A 57 -22.42 1.60 -0.20
N LEU A 58 -21.25 2.22 0.04
CA LEU A 58 -19.97 1.50 0.07
C LEU A 58 -19.91 0.46 1.21
N SER A 59 -20.45 0.78 2.39
CA SER A 59 -20.56 -0.18 3.49
C SER A 59 -21.43 -1.38 3.12
N LEU A 60 -22.58 -1.14 2.48
CA LEU A 60 -23.46 -2.23 2.02
C LEU A 60 -22.88 -3.02 0.86
N MET A 61 -22.14 -2.38 -0.06
CA MET A 61 -21.40 -3.08 -1.11
C MET A 61 -20.34 -4.01 -0.52
N HIS A 62 -19.67 -3.59 0.56
CA HIS A 62 -18.69 -4.42 1.24
C HIS A 62 -19.34 -5.68 1.85
N SER A 63 -20.47 -5.56 2.56
CA SER A 63 -21.09 -6.70 3.25
C SER A 63 -22.05 -7.54 2.40
N CYS A 64 -22.67 -6.95 1.37
CA CYS A 64 -23.82 -7.52 0.65
C CYS A 64 -23.69 -7.44 -0.89
N GLY A 65 -22.52 -7.10 -1.42
CA GLY A 65 -22.35 -6.72 -2.83
C GLY A 65 -22.24 -7.86 -3.85
N MET A 66 -21.77 -9.04 -3.44
CA MET A 66 -21.31 -10.12 -4.32
C MET A 66 -22.11 -11.42 -4.16
N TYR A 67 -23.44 -11.32 -3.97
CA TYR A 67 -24.33 -12.44 -3.66
C TYR A 67 -23.85 -13.19 -2.41
N ASP A 68 -23.98 -14.52 -2.36
CA ASP A 68 -23.53 -15.34 -1.23
C ASP A 68 -22.00 -15.32 -1.05
N PHE A 69 -21.25 -14.85 -2.06
CA PHE A 69 -19.81 -14.66 -1.97
C PHE A 69 -19.40 -13.38 -1.22
N SER A 70 -20.35 -12.51 -0.83
CA SER A 70 -20.06 -11.20 -0.22
C SER A 70 -19.17 -11.30 1.02
N GLY A 71 -19.42 -12.25 1.92
CA GLY A 71 -18.60 -12.41 3.12
C GLY A 71 -17.17 -12.85 2.83
N GLN A 72 -16.98 -13.80 1.89
CA GLN A 72 -15.65 -14.25 1.48
C GLN A 72 -14.90 -13.18 0.69
N PHE A 73 -15.60 -12.42 -0.17
CA PHE A 73 -15.03 -11.30 -0.89
C PHE A 73 -14.59 -10.18 0.06
N ALA A 74 -15.43 -9.81 1.03
CA ALA A 74 -15.11 -8.82 2.06
C ALA A 74 -13.91 -9.24 2.92
N PHE A 75 -13.74 -10.54 3.16
CA PHE A 75 -12.65 -11.05 3.98
C PHE A 75 -11.33 -11.19 3.20
N HIS A 76 -11.37 -11.67 1.95
CA HIS A 76 -10.15 -11.93 1.17
C HIS A 76 -9.71 -10.75 0.30
N VAL A 77 -10.67 -10.02 -0.28
CA VAL A 77 -10.41 -8.86 -1.14
C VAL A 77 -10.57 -7.55 -0.38
N GLY A 78 -11.55 -7.47 0.52
CA GLY A 78 -11.71 -6.30 1.39
C GLY A 78 -12.21 -5.04 0.69
N LEU A 79 -12.53 -5.08 -0.60
CA LEU A 79 -12.98 -3.92 -1.36
C LEU A 79 -14.51 -3.89 -1.49
N PRO A 80 -15.17 -2.72 -1.42
CA PRO A 80 -16.57 -2.58 -1.81
C PRO A 80 -16.76 -2.93 -3.29
N ALA A 81 -17.64 -3.88 -3.57
CA ALA A 81 -17.95 -4.29 -4.94
C ALA A 81 -19.43 -4.59 -5.14
N LYS A 82 -19.91 -4.59 -6.39
CA LYS A 82 -21.22 -5.12 -6.76
C LYS A 82 -21.12 -5.95 -8.03
N SER A 83 -21.59 -7.18 -7.95
CA SER A 83 -21.70 -8.09 -9.11
C SER A 83 -23.04 -7.94 -9.81
N GLY A 84 -23.05 -8.12 -11.12
CA GLY A 84 -24.26 -8.23 -11.94
C GLY A 84 -24.19 -9.44 -12.88
N VAL A 85 -25.35 -10.07 -13.10
CA VAL A 85 -25.50 -11.27 -13.96
C VAL A 85 -25.11 -11.06 -15.43
N GLY A 86 -24.98 -9.80 -15.87
CA GLY A 86 -24.37 -9.46 -17.17
C GLY A 86 -22.86 -9.71 -17.25
N GLY A 87 -22.24 -10.20 -16.17
CA GLY A 87 -20.80 -10.46 -16.06
C GLY A 87 -19.97 -9.26 -15.63
N GLY A 88 -20.62 -8.16 -15.23
CA GLY A 88 -19.98 -6.95 -14.75
C GLY A 88 -19.71 -7.00 -13.24
N ILE A 89 -18.56 -6.48 -12.80
CA ILE A 89 -18.25 -6.21 -11.40
C ILE A 89 -17.84 -4.76 -11.28
N LEU A 90 -18.64 -3.97 -10.57
CA LEU A 90 -18.33 -2.61 -10.16
C LEU A 90 -17.47 -2.69 -8.89
N LEU A 91 -16.24 -2.22 -8.93
CA LEU A 91 -15.27 -2.29 -7.84
C LEU A 91 -14.82 -0.88 -7.44
N VAL A 92 -14.82 -0.59 -6.13
CA VAL A 92 -14.45 0.73 -5.61
C VAL A 92 -13.26 0.59 -4.66
N VAL A 93 -12.22 1.40 -4.88
CA VAL A 93 -11.13 1.61 -3.91
C VAL A 93 -11.30 3.03 -3.33
N PRO A 94 -11.91 3.17 -2.15
CA PRO A 94 -12.28 4.48 -1.60
C PRO A 94 -11.09 5.44 -1.53
N ASN A 95 -11.30 6.69 -1.93
CA ASN A 95 -10.29 7.75 -2.01
C ASN A 95 -9.11 7.48 -2.96
N VAL A 96 -9.18 6.45 -3.82
CA VAL A 96 -8.13 6.10 -4.78
C VAL A 96 -8.68 6.04 -6.20
N MET A 97 -9.58 5.09 -6.49
CA MET A 97 -10.05 4.83 -7.85
C MET A 97 -11.34 4.01 -7.89
N GLY A 98 -11.98 3.98 -9.06
CA GLY A 98 -13.06 3.05 -9.39
C GLY A 98 -12.71 2.22 -10.62
N ILE A 99 -13.11 0.96 -10.59
CA ILE A 99 -12.82 -0.03 -11.64
C ILE A 99 -14.12 -0.73 -12.03
N MET A 100 -14.26 -1.03 -13.33
CA MET A 100 -15.31 -1.90 -13.84
C MET A 100 -14.66 -3.06 -14.58
N CYS A 101 -14.86 -4.28 -14.08
CA CYS A 101 -14.45 -5.51 -14.76
C CYS A 101 -15.66 -6.10 -15.48
N TRP A 102 -15.47 -6.63 -16.69
CA TRP A 102 -16.53 -7.31 -17.41
C TRP A 102 -16.04 -8.61 -18.04
N SER A 103 -16.70 -9.70 -17.67
CA SER A 103 -16.55 -11.01 -18.32
C SER A 103 -17.86 -11.80 -18.15
N PRO A 104 -18.61 -12.04 -19.25
CA PRO A 104 -19.91 -12.71 -19.21
C PRO A 104 -19.94 -14.09 -18.53
N PRO A 105 -18.92 -14.96 -18.63
CA PRO A 105 -18.91 -16.24 -17.92
C PRO A 105 -18.97 -16.06 -16.40
N LEU A 106 -20.01 -16.64 -15.80
CA LEU A 106 -20.26 -16.60 -14.37
C LEU A 106 -19.80 -17.89 -13.67
N ASP A 107 -19.45 -17.77 -12.40
CA ASP A 107 -19.25 -18.89 -11.50
C ASP A 107 -20.59 -19.46 -11.00
N LYS A 108 -20.52 -20.46 -10.12
CA LYS A 108 -21.71 -21.12 -9.54
C LYS A 108 -22.52 -20.20 -8.62
N LEU A 109 -21.95 -19.08 -8.17
CA LEU A 109 -22.56 -18.11 -7.26
C LEU A 109 -23.11 -16.88 -8.01
N GLY A 110 -23.03 -16.86 -9.34
CA GLY A 110 -23.53 -15.78 -10.19
C GLY A 110 -22.57 -14.61 -10.35
N ASN A 111 -21.29 -14.76 -9.99
CA ASN A 111 -20.27 -13.72 -10.13
C ASN A 111 -19.37 -13.97 -11.34
N SER A 112 -18.82 -12.90 -11.92
CA SER A 112 -17.88 -13.01 -13.04
C SER A 112 -16.58 -13.74 -12.64
N VAL A 113 -16.25 -14.82 -13.34
CA VAL A 113 -15.06 -15.65 -13.05
C VAL A 113 -13.78 -14.82 -13.12
N ARG A 114 -13.58 -14.10 -14.23
CA ARG A 114 -12.38 -13.28 -14.44
C ARG A 114 -12.36 -12.04 -13.56
N GLY A 115 -13.52 -11.45 -13.27
CA GLY A 115 -13.60 -10.27 -12.43
C GLY A 115 -13.24 -10.56 -10.97
N ILE A 116 -13.65 -11.72 -10.42
CA ILE A 116 -13.20 -12.16 -9.09
C ILE A 116 -11.69 -12.44 -9.10
N HIS A 117 -11.20 -13.21 -10.07
CA HIS A 117 -9.77 -13.54 -10.15
C HIS A 117 -8.91 -12.27 -10.23
N PHE A 118 -9.30 -11.29 -11.05
CA PHE A 118 -8.63 -10.01 -11.12
C PHE A 118 -8.62 -9.28 -9.78
N SER A 119 -9.75 -9.26 -9.07
CA SER A 119 -9.88 -8.57 -7.78
C SER A 119 -8.98 -9.18 -6.69
N GLN A 120 -8.79 -10.50 -6.70
CA GLN A 120 -7.89 -11.21 -5.79
C GLN A 120 -6.42 -10.91 -6.10
N GLU A 121 -6.03 -10.98 -7.37
CA GLU A 121 -4.66 -10.66 -7.79
C GLU A 121 -4.31 -9.20 -7.51
N LEU A 122 -5.28 -8.27 -7.66
CA LEU A 122 -5.10 -6.86 -7.36
C LEU A 122 -4.65 -6.63 -5.92
N VAL A 123 -5.31 -7.24 -4.93
CA VAL A 123 -4.98 -7.04 -3.51
C VAL A 123 -3.81 -7.91 -3.04
N SER A 124 -3.46 -8.94 -3.79
CA SER A 124 -2.24 -9.71 -3.60
C SER A 124 -1.01 -8.86 -3.96
N MET A 125 -1.11 -8.09 -5.05
CA MET A 125 -0.03 -7.23 -5.53
C MET A 125 0.02 -5.86 -4.84
N PHE A 126 -1.12 -5.25 -4.53
CA PHE A 126 -1.22 -3.89 -4.00
C PHE A 126 -1.81 -3.85 -2.59
N ASN A 127 -1.42 -2.85 -1.79
CA ASN A 127 -1.95 -2.62 -0.43
C ASN A 127 -3.32 -1.93 -0.42
N PHE A 128 -4.25 -2.41 -1.26
CA PHE A 128 -5.60 -1.84 -1.41
C PHE A 128 -6.67 -2.53 -0.57
N HIS A 129 -6.37 -3.65 0.08
CA HIS A 129 -7.33 -4.27 1.00
C HIS A 129 -7.72 -3.24 2.06
N ASN A 130 -9.03 -3.09 2.35
CA ASN A 130 -9.51 -1.99 3.20
C ASN A 130 -8.95 -2.03 4.65
N TYR A 131 -8.44 -3.18 5.06
CA TYR A 131 -7.79 -3.39 6.36
C TYR A 131 -6.26 -3.62 6.26
N ASP A 132 -5.62 -3.35 5.11
CA ASP A 132 -4.16 -3.38 5.00
C ASP A 132 -3.51 -2.15 5.66
N ASP A 133 -2.26 -2.29 6.09
CA ASP A 133 -1.45 -1.22 6.67
C ASP A 133 -0.85 -0.31 5.57
N LEU A 134 -0.82 1.01 5.81
CA LEU A 134 -0.28 2.02 4.89
C LEU A 134 1.20 2.36 5.13
N ARG A 135 1.77 1.91 6.24
CA ARG A 135 3.13 2.20 6.70
C ARG A 135 4.02 0.96 6.65
N HIS A 136 3.52 -0.18 7.14
CA HIS A 136 4.27 -1.43 7.29
C HIS A 136 3.55 -2.55 6.55
N PHE A 137 3.53 -2.47 5.23
CA PHE A 137 3.03 -3.55 4.38
C PHE A 137 4.21 -4.38 3.88
N ASP A 138 3.94 -5.66 3.59
CA ASP A 138 4.89 -6.60 3.00
C ASP A 138 5.37 -6.14 1.61
N LYS A 139 5.88 -7.05 0.78
CA LYS A 139 6.32 -6.83 -0.62
C LYS A 139 5.22 -6.29 -1.58
N LYS A 140 4.07 -5.86 -1.06
CA LYS A 140 3.00 -5.22 -1.84
C LYS A 140 3.43 -3.83 -2.30
N LEU A 141 2.79 -3.37 -3.37
CA LEU A 141 3.03 -2.05 -3.96
C LEU A 141 2.00 -1.04 -3.46
N ASP A 142 2.46 0.18 -3.20
CA ASP A 142 1.59 1.32 -2.91
C ASP A 142 1.80 2.44 -3.95
N PRO A 143 0.94 2.54 -4.96
CA PRO A 143 1.06 3.56 -6.01
C PRO A 143 0.85 5.00 -5.51
N ARG A 144 0.34 5.20 -4.29
CA ARG A 144 0.16 6.54 -3.70
C ARG A 144 1.50 7.15 -3.28
N ARG A 145 2.55 6.33 -3.14
CA ARG A 145 3.91 6.78 -2.80
C ARG A 145 4.76 6.74 -4.05
N GLU A 146 5.38 7.86 -4.42
CA GLU A 146 6.32 7.87 -5.54
C GLU A 146 7.52 6.95 -5.23
N GLY A 147 7.71 5.90 -6.04
CA GLY A 147 8.61 4.79 -5.70
C GLY A 147 10.06 5.21 -5.38
N ARG A 148 10.60 6.25 -6.04
CA ARG A 148 11.94 6.77 -5.77
C ARG A 148 12.02 7.66 -4.54
N GLU A 149 11.03 8.54 -4.33
CA GLU A 149 11.01 9.40 -3.15
C GLU A 149 10.80 8.60 -1.86
N ALA A 150 9.96 7.56 -1.91
CA ALA A 150 9.67 6.74 -0.74
C ALA A 150 10.92 5.99 -0.26
N GLN A 151 11.69 5.42 -1.19
CA GLN A 151 12.97 4.79 -0.88
C GLN A 151 13.96 5.83 -0.33
N ALA A 152 14.17 6.95 -1.02
CA ALA A 152 15.09 7.99 -0.58
C ALA A 152 14.76 8.56 0.82
N LYS A 153 13.48 8.86 1.09
CA LYS A 153 13.02 9.32 2.43
C LYS A 153 13.32 8.28 3.51
N THR A 154 13.19 7.01 3.18
CA THR A 154 13.45 5.91 4.13
C THR A 154 14.93 5.81 4.45
N VAL A 155 15.80 5.85 3.44
CA VAL A 155 17.27 5.86 3.63
C VAL A 155 17.71 7.06 4.47
N VAL A 156 17.22 8.26 4.15
CA VAL A 156 17.57 9.48 4.90
C VAL A 156 17.20 9.37 6.37
N ASN A 157 16.05 8.77 6.71
CA ASN A 157 15.64 8.60 8.10
C ASN A 157 16.57 7.67 8.89
N VAL A 158 17.04 6.58 8.28
CA VAL A 158 18.00 5.65 8.91
C VAL A 158 19.33 6.33 9.13
N LEU A 159 19.83 7.05 8.12
CA LEU A 159 21.11 7.77 8.22
C LEU A 159 21.06 8.90 9.25
N PHE A 160 19.94 9.62 9.33
CA PHE A 160 19.75 10.66 10.34
C PHE A 160 19.74 10.09 11.76
N ALA A 161 19.11 8.93 11.97
CA ALA A 161 19.14 8.24 13.27
C ALA A 161 20.56 7.77 13.63
N ALA A 162 21.35 7.33 12.64
CA ALA A 162 22.75 6.99 12.84
C ALA A 162 23.60 8.23 13.19
N TYR A 163 23.35 9.37 12.54
CA TYR A 163 23.99 10.66 12.83
C TYR A 163 23.69 11.14 14.26
N SER A 164 22.44 11.06 14.70
CA SER A 164 22.03 11.53 16.03
C SER A 164 22.36 10.57 17.18
N GLY A 165 22.87 9.37 16.88
CA GLY A 165 23.12 8.33 17.88
C GLY A 165 21.85 7.66 18.42
N ASP A 166 20.70 7.76 17.72
CA ASP A 166 19.43 7.21 18.21
C ASP A 166 19.30 5.71 17.88
N VAL A 167 19.86 4.89 18.77
CA VAL A 167 19.76 3.42 18.71
C VAL A 167 18.30 2.95 18.80
N SER A 168 17.43 3.70 19.49
CA SER A 168 16.02 3.30 19.64
C SER A 168 15.26 3.44 18.32
N ALA A 169 15.52 4.50 17.55
CA ALA A 169 15.01 4.63 16.19
C ALA A 169 15.56 3.52 15.27
N LEU A 170 16.86 3.25 15.31
CA LEU A 170 17.46 2.18 14.50
C LEU A 170 16.91 0.79 14.84
N ARG A 171 16.65 0.49 16.12
CA ARG A 171 15.96 -0.74 16.53
C ARG A 171 14.57 -0.84 15.94
N ARG A 172 13.80 0.27 15.94
CA ARG A 172 12.47 0.30 15.31
C ARG A 172 12.55 0.06 13.80
N TYR A 173 13.53 0.65 13.11
CA TYR A 173 13.73 0.45 11.67
C TYR A 173 14.14 -0.99 11.35
N ALA A 174 15.07 -1.58 12.11
CA ALA A 174 15.45 -2.98 11.97
C ALA A 174 14.25 -3.92 12.17
N LEU A 175 13.43 -3.67 13.19
CA LEU A 175 12.22 -4.44 13.47
C LEU A 175 11.17 -4.32 12.37
N SER A 176 11.14 -3.21 11.63
CA SER A 176 10.26 -3.03 10.46
C SER A 176 10.75 -3.70 9.18
N ALA A 177 11.75 -4.59 9.27
CA ALA A 177 12.40 -5.27 8.14
C ALA A 177 12.98 -4.32 7.09
N MET A 178 13.39 -3.13 7.53
CA MET A 178 14.08 -2.16 6.68
C MET A 178 15.50 -2.64 6.39
N ASP A 179 15.92 -2.53 5.14
CA ASP A 179 17.28 -2.91 4.76
C ASP A 179 18.27 -1.83 5.19
N MET A 180 19.12 -2.19 6.16
CA MET A 180 20.10 -1.31 6.79
C MET A 180 21.38 -1.11 5.95
N GLU A 181 21.53 -1.82 4.83
CA GLU A 181 22.64 -1.65 3.89
C GLU A 181 22.35 -0.61 2.78
N HIS A 182 21.17 0.03 2.83
CA HIS A 182 20.84 1.11 1.90
C HIS A 182 21.86 2.25 1.95
N ARG A 183 22.10 2.83 0.77
CA ARG A 183 23.11 3.87 0.56
C ARG A 183 22.47 5.19 0.14
N ASP A 184 23.01 6.29 0.60
CA ASP A 184 22.65 7.62 0.11
C ASP A 184 23.24 7.92 -1.27
N TYR A 185 23.07 9.18 -1.71
CA TYR A 185 23.62 9.70 -2.96
C TYR A 185 25.17 9.63 -2.99
N ASP A 186 25.84 9.67 -1.84
CA ASP A 186 27.29 9.55 -1.70
C ASP A 186 27.77 8.11 -1.49
N TYR A 187 26.89 7.13 -1.72
CA TYR A 187 27.16 5.70 -1.49
C TYR A 187 27.47 5.35 -0.01
N ARG A 188 27.12 6.21 0.94
CA ARG A 188 27.34 5.96 2.37
C ARG A 188 26.19 5.18 2.98
N THR A 189 26.54 4.17 3.78
CA THR A 189 25.61 3.41 4.62
C THR A 189 25.48 4.04 6.00
N ALA A 190 24.51 3.56 6.80
CA ALA A 190 24.37 3.98 8.20
C ALA A 190 25.64 3.78 9.03
N LEU A 191 26.46 2.78 8.65
CA LEU A 191 27.72 2.49 9.31
C LEU A 191 28.79 3.57 9.05
N HIS A 192 28.86 4.12 7.83
CA HIS A 192 29.77 5.24 7.52
C HIS A 192 29.43 6.46 8.38
N VAL A 193 28.15 6.82 8.44
CA VAL A 193 27.67 7.98 9.21
C VAL A 193 27.92 7.77 10.71
N ALA A 194 27.60 6.59 11.24
CA ALA A 194 27.84 6.28 12.66
C ALA A 194 29.33 6.26 13.01
N ALA A 195 30.18 5.81 12.09
CA ALA A 195 31.63 5.76 12.27
C ALA A 195 32.27 7.16 12.25
N ALA A 196 31.78 8.03 11.38
CA ALA A 196 32.22 9.43 11.31
C ALA A 196 31.87 10.23 12.57
N GLU A 197 30.68 10.00 13.15
CA GLU A 197 30.24 10.70 14.38
C GLU A 197 30.74 10.05 15.68
N GLY A 198 31.28 8.82 15.61
CA GLY A 198 31.85 8.12 16.77
C GLY A 198 30.82 7.43 17.68
N HIS A 199 29.62 7.10 17.17
CA HIS A 199 28.57 6.47 17.99
C HIS A 199 28.78 4.96 18.15
N LEU A 200 29.60 4.56 19.12
CA LEU A 200 29.95 3.15 19.39
C LEU A 200 28.73 2.23 19.53
N ASP A 201 27.68 2.66 20.24
CA ASP A 201 26.48 1.85 20.45
C ASP A 201 25.69 1.61 19.16
N VAL A 202 25.68 2.58 18.24
CA VAL A 202 25.07 2.45 16.92
C VAL A 202 25.87 1.50 16.05
N VAL A 203 27.20 1.65 16.02
CA VAL A 203 28.10 0.78 15.25
C VAL A 203 27.97 -0.67 15.72
N ARG A 204 27.97 -0.90 17.05
CA ARG A 204 27.75 -2.23 17.62
C ARG A 204 26.39 -2.81 17.22
N PHE A 205 25.32 -2.01 17.28
CA PHE A 205 23.99 -2.44 16.85
C PHE A 205 23.96 -2.84 15.36
N LEU A 206 24.56 -2.04 14.48
CA LEU A 206 24.57 -2.31 13.03
C LEU A 206 25.39 -3.56 12.68
N LEU A 207 26.53 -3.78 13.33
CA LEU A 207 27.39 -4.95 13.07
C LEU A 207 26.86 -6.23 13.73
N GLU A 208 26.47 -6.19 15.00
CA GLU A 208 26.05 -7.39 15.75
C GLU A 208 24.60 -7.78 15.47
N CYS A 209 23.67 -6.82 15.45
CA CYS A 209 22.24 -7.12 15.33
C CYS A 209 21.75 -7.10 13.89
N CYS A 210 22.26 -6.18 13.06
CA CYS A 210 21.83 -6.04 11.66
C CYS A 210 22.76 -6.74 10.66
N ASN A 211 23.92 -7.24 11.09
CA ASN A 211 24.90 -7.92 10.26
C ASN A 211 25.32 -7.13 9.01
N VAL A 212 25.43 -5.80 9.15
CA VAL A 212 25.83 -4.88 8.07
C VAL A 212 27.31 -5.08 7.75
N SER A 213 27.64 -5.15 6.45
CA SER A 213 29.03 -5.29 6.02
C SER A 213 29.87 -4.03 6.33
N PRO A 214 31.08 -4.16 6.90
CA PRO A 214 31.96 -3.00 7.18
C PRO A 214 32.75 -2.52 5.96
N THR A 215 32.82 -3.34 4.91
CA THR A 215 33.66 -3.17 3.71
C THR A 215 33.08 -2.32 2.55
N PRO A 216 31.78 -1.97 2.46
CA PRO A 216 31.29 -1.10 1.42
C PRO A 216 32.08 0.20 1.32
N ARG A 217 32.33 0.63 0.08
CA ARG A 217 33.01 1.91 -0.18
C ARG A 217 32.00 3.00 -0.49
N ASP A 218 32.29 4.18 0.02
CA ASP A 218 31.59 5.41 -0.32
C ASP A 218 32.02 5.94 -1.71
N ARG A 219 31.50 7.12 -2.09
CA ARG A 219 31.85 7.83 -3.33
C ARG A 219 33.33 8.18 -3.44
N TRP A 220 34.03 8.38 -2.33
CA TRP A 220 35.45 8.73 -2.28
C TRP A 220 36.37 7.50 -2.20
N GLY A 221 35.79 6.29 -2.21
CA GLY A 221 36.52 5.04 -2.07
C GLY A 221 36.93 4.71 -0.63
N GLY A 222 36.47 5.51 0.34
CA GLY A 222 36.64 5.32 1.77
C GLY A 222 35.75 4.21 2.30
N VAL A 223 36.24 3.53 3.33
CA VAL A 223 35.52 2.49 4.09
C VAL A 223 35.11 3.10 5.42
N SER A 224 34.05 2.60 6.06
CA SER A 224 33.59 3.06 7.39
C SER A 224 34.71 3.21 8.44
N MET A 225 35.72 2.33 8.43
CA MET A 225 36.87 2.43 9.32
C MET A 225 37.77 3.66 9.01
N ALA A 226 37.91 4.04 7.74
CA ALA A 226 38.68 5.21 7.35
C ALA A 226 38.04 6.49 7.89
N ASP A 227 36.71 6.58 7.90
CA ASP A 227 35.97 7.69 8.50
C ASP A 227 36.22 7.79 10.00
N ALA A 228 36.11 6.66 10.74
CA ALA A 228 36.41 6.64 12.17
C ALA A 228 37.84 7.11 12.49
N VAL A 229 38.83 6.71 11.68
CA VAL A 229 40.23 7.14 11.86
C VAL A 229 40.40 8.63 11.52
N LEU A 230 39.76 9.12 10.46
CA LEU A 230 39.84 10.51 10.03
C LEU A 230 39.31 11.48 11.09
N PHE A 231 38.19 11.13 11.74
CA PHE A 231 37.57 11.94 12.80
C PHE A 231 38.13 11.65 14.21
N GLY A 232 39.02 10.66 14.35
CA GLY A 232 39.76 10.40 15.60
C GLY A 232 39.05 9.46 16.59
N HIS A 233 38.05 8.70 16.15
CA HIS A 233 37.27 7.76 16.97
C HIS A 233 37.97 6.39 17.05
N SER A 234 38.94 6.29 17.96
CA SER A 234 39.82 5.11 18.10
C SER A 234 39.09 3.85 18.57
N ASP A 235 38.06 4.01 19.41
CA ASP A 235 37.18 2.96 19.93
C ASP A 235 36.34 2.32 18.82
N VAL A 236 35.73 3.15 17.97
CA VAL A 236 34.97 2.69 16.80
C VAL A 236 35.89 2.03 15.77
N ALA A 237 37.06 2.61 15.51
CA ALA A 237 38.04 2.06 14.58
C ALA A 237 38.57 0.69 15.02
N GLN A 238 38.75 0.47 16.33
CA GLN A 238 39.14 -0.83 16.85
C GLN A 238 38.04 -1.88 16.63
N LEU A 239 36.79 -1.54 16.96
CA LEU A 239 35.65 -2.43 16.78
C LEU A 239 35.45 -2.82 15.31
N LEU A 240 35.56 -1.85 14.39
CA LEU A 240 35.48 -2.11 12.95
C LEU A 240 36.62 -3.03 12.46
N ARG A 241 37.85 -2.82 12.94
CA ARG A 241 39.01 -3.68 12.60
C ARG A 241 38.80 -5.13 13.06
N GLU A 242 38.22 -5.34 14.23
CA GLU A 242 37.91 -6.68 14.74
C GLU A 242 36.87 -7.40 13.87
N TYR A 243 35.90 -6.68 13.32
CA TYR A 243 34.89 -7.22 12.43
C TYR A 243 35.39 -7.41 10.99
N GLU A 244 36.26 -6.54 10.48
CA GLU A 244 36.91 -6.75 9.17
C GLU A 244 37.75 -8.03 9.13
N LEU A 245 38.39 -8.42 10.24
CA LEU A 245 39.16 -9.67 10.32
C LEU A 245 38.30 -10.94 10.39
N LYS A 246 36.99 -10.79 10.68
CA LYS A 246 36.03 -11.91 10.76
C LYS A 246 35.30 -12.19 9.44
N TYR A 247 35.30 -11.23 8.51
CA TYR A 247 34.74 -11.37 7.16
C TYR A 247 35.81 -11.82 6.16
#